data_AF-A0A5P1FK93-F1
#
_entry.id   AF-A0A5P1FK93-F1
#
_cell.length_a   1.000
_cell.length_b   1.000
_cell.length_c   1.000
_cell.angle_alpha   90.00
_cell.angle_beta   90.00
_cell.angle_gamma   90.00
#
_symmetry.space_group_name_H-M   'P 1'
#
loop_
_entity.id
_entity.type
_entity.pdbx_description
1 polymer ?
#
loop_
_entity_poly.entity_id
_entity_poly.type
_entity_poly.pdbx_seq_one_letter_code
_entity_poly.pdbx_strand_id
1 'polypeptide(L)'
;MDQRKRKRMISNRESARRSRMRKQQQLSDLVNQVSKLKDGNNQILMQINLITEKLLALDGENTILRTQVMELTDRLRASNSVLRFVEEFSGLEMDIPEIPDPLLKPWQLPCPAQPIMASANMFQF
;
A
#
# COMPACT_ATOMS: atom_id res chain seq x y z
N MET A 1 53.75 11.77 48.69
CA MET A 1 52.34 11.33 48.54
C MET A 1 51.48 12.33 47.76
N ASP A 2 51.72 13.64 47.89
CA ASP A 2 50.87 14.69 47.31
C ASP A 2 50.85 14.77 45.78
N GLN A 3 51.97 14.47 45.11
CA GLN A 3 52.04 14.49 43.65
C GLN A 3 51.13 13.42 43.01
N ARG A 4 51.02 12.23 43.63
CA ARG A 4 50.12 11.14 43.20
C ARG A 4 48.66 11.52 43.43
N LYS A 5 48.34 12.23 44.51
CA LYS A 5 46.99 12.76 44.77
C LYS A 5 46.61 13.83 43.75
N ARG A 6 47.51 14.79 43.49
CA ARG A 6 47.32 15.84 42.47
C ARG A 6 47.10 15.26 41.07
N LYS A 7 47.92 14.29 40.63
CA LYS A 7 47.75 13.59 39.35
C LYS A 7 46.39 12.87 39.25
N ARG A 8 45.94 12.21 40.33
CA ARG A 8 44.62 11.56 40.39
C ARG A 8 43.46 12.56 40.27
N MET A 9 43.55 13.72 40.94
CA MET A 9 42.51 14.75 40.84
C MET A 9 42.39 15.31 39.42
N ILE A 10 43.52 15.56 38.74
CA ILE A 10 43.52 16.04 37.34
C ILE A 10 42.97 14.96 36.40
N SER A 11 43.43 13.71 36.53
CA SER A 11 42.96 12.60 35.69
C SER A 11 41.47 12.33 35.88
N ASN A 12 40.96 12.33 37.12
CA ASN A 12 39.53 12.15 37.40
C ASN A 12 38.68 13.32 36.90
N ARG A 13 39.19 14.55 37.00
CA ARG A 13 38.51 15.71 36.42
C ARG A 13 38.38 15.56 34.91
N GLU A 14 39.46 15.16 34.24
CA GLU A 14 39.48 14.98 32.80
C GLU A 14 38.60 13.79 32.37
N SER A 15 38.62 12.67 33.11
CA SER A 15 37.77 11.52 32.81
C SER A 15 36.28 11.83 33.02
N ALA A 16 35.92 12.57 34.07
CA ALA A 16 34.56 13.05 34.30
C ALA A 16 34.10 14.00 33.18
N ARG A 17 34.98 14.92 32.73
CA ARG A 17 34.69 15.80 31.58
C ARG A 17 34.44 14.98 30.31
N ARG A 18 35.33 14.05 29.96
CA ARG A 18 35.17 13.17 28.78
C ARG A 18 33.92 12.29 28.87
N SER A 19 33.56 11.83 30.07
CA SER A 19 32.33 11.07 30.28
C SER A 19 31.09 11.92 30.01
N ARG A 20 31.04 13.16 30.54
CA ARG A 20 29.94 14.11 30.27
C ARG A 20 29.84 14.44 28.79
N MET A 21 30.95 14.74 28.13
CA MET A 21 30.97 15.02 26.68
C MET A 21 30.45 13.86 25.85
N ARG A 22 30.88 12.62 26.14
CA ARG A 22 30.37 11.42 25.44
C ARG A 22 28.86 11.23 25.62
N LYS A 23 28.36 11.41 26.85
CA LYS A 23 26.91 11.32 27.11
C LYS A 23 26.13 12.41 26.39
N GLN A 24 26.67 13.63 26.31
CA GLN A 24 26.03 14.72 25.58
C GLN A 24 25.99 14.46 24.08
N GLN A 25 27.07 13.91 23.50
CA GLN A 25 27.10 13.51 22.09
C GLN A 25 26.05 12.42 21.81
N GLN A 26 26.01 11.37 22.63
CA GLN A 26 25.03 10.29 22.48
C GLN A 26 23.59 10.79 22.54
N LEU A 27 23.29 11.73 23.45
CA LEU A 27 21.96 12.34 23.54
C LEU A 27 21.64 13.14 22.28
N SER A 28 22.60 13.94 21.78
CA SER A 28 22.43 14.69 20.54
C SER A 28 22.19 13.75 19.34
N ASP A 29 22.93 12.66 19.26
CA ASP A 29 22.79 11.68 18.19
C ASP A 29 21.42 11.01 18.23
N LEU A 30 20.93 10.67 19.43
CA LEU A 30 19.60 10.08 19.60
C LEU A 30 18.48 11.05 19.21
N VAL A 31 18.59 12.33 19.59
CA VAL A 31 17.63 13.37 19.19
C VAL A 31 17.59 13.51 17.66
N ASN A 32 18.77 13.51 17.01
CA ASN A 32 18.86 13.56 15.56
C ASN A 32 18.23 12.33 14.90
N GLN A 33 18.43 11.13 15.46
CA GLN A 33 17.81 9.90 14.96
C GLN A 33 16.29 9.95 15.08
N VAL A 34 15.75 10.40 16.23
CA VAL A 34 14.30 10.56 16.43
C VAL A 34 13.72 11.55 15.41
N SER A 35 14.39 12.68 15.17
CA SER A 35 13.96 13.65 14.16
C SER A 35 13.89 13.01 12.76
N LYS A 36 14.96 12.35 12.33
CA LYS A 36 15.02 11.68 11.02
C LYS A 36 13.93 10.62 10.86
N LEU A 37 13.69 9.81 11.90
CA LEU A 37 12.64 8.80 11.88
C LEU A 37 11.24 9.43 11.81
N LYS A 38 11.02 10.54 12.51
CA LYS A 38 9.76 11.28 12.45
C LYS A 38 9.52 11.87 11.06
N ASP A 39 10.54 12.45 10.46
CA ASP A 39 10.47 12.99 9.10
C ASP A 39 10.19 11.88 8.07
N GLY A 40 10.87 10.74 8.18
CA GLY A 40 10.62 9.56 7.36
C GLY A 40 9.21 9.00 7.53
N ASN A 41 8.69 8.94 8.75
CA ASN A 41 7.32 8.49 9.01
C ASN A 41 6.29 9.44 8.36
N ASN A 42 6.47 10.75 8.52
CA ASN A 42 5.61 11.74 7.86
C ASN A 42 5.65 11.61 6.34
N GLN A 43 6.81 11.34 5.74
CA GLN A 43 6.94 11.11 4.30
C GLN A 43 6.17 9.86 3.86
N ILE A 44 6.28 8.76 4.60
CA ILE A 44 5.54 7.53 4.31
C ILE A 44 4.03 7.77 4.41
N LEU A 45 3.56 8.48 5.44
CA LEU A 45 2.14 8.82 5.60
C LEU A 45 1.61 9.66 4.43
N MET A 46 2.38 10.64 3.97
CA MET A 46 2.00 11.42 2.77
C MET A 46 1.90 10.55 1.52
N GLN A 47 2.83 9.60 1.33
CA GLN A 47 2.77 8.66 0.19
C GLN A 47 1.56 7.72 0.28
N ILE A 48 1.26 7.21 1.47
CA ILE A 48 0.06 6.38 1.70
C ILE A 48 -1.19 7.16 1.30
N ASN A 49 -1.36 8.38 1.80
CA ASN A 49 -2.53 9.21 1.47
C ASN A 49 -2.68 9.44 -0.04
N LEU A 50 -1.58 9.80 -0.71
CA LEU A 50 -1.58 10.01 -2.17
C LEU A 50 -1.97 8.74 -2.93
N ILE A 51 -1.45 7.57 -2.53
CA ILE A 51 -1.78 6.29 -3.15
C ILE A 51 -3.24 5.93 -2.89
N THR A 52 -3.74 6.14 -1.66
CA THR A 52 -5.14 5.91 -1.31
C THR A 52 -6.08 6.75 -2.16
N GLU A 53 -5.80 8.05 -2.35
CA GLU A 53 -6.60 8.92 -3.23
C GLU A 53 -6.63 8.41 -4.68
N LYS A 54 -5.48 8.00 -5.21
CA LYS A 54 -5.39 7.41 -6.56
C LYS A 54 -6.17 6.10 -6.68
N LEU A 55 -6.10 5.24 -5.67
CA LEU A 55 -6.87 3.98 -5.65
C LEU A 55 -8.37 4.24 -5.63
N LEU A 56 -8.84 5.22 -4.85
CA LEU A 56 -10.25 5.61 -4.84
C LEU A 56 -10.71 6.15 -6.20
N ALA A 57 -9.87 6.95 -6.87
CA ALA A 57 -10.18 7.43 -8.21
C ALA A 57 -10.28 6.27 -9.23
N LEU A 58 -9.32 5.35 -9.21
CA LEU A 58 -9.31 4.16 -10.07
C LEU A 58 -10.50 3.23 -9.80
N ASP A 59 -10.92 3.07 -8.54
CA ASP A 59 -12.11 2.28 -8.18
C ASP A 59 -13.40 2.93 -8.72
N GLY A 60 -13.48 4.25 -8.67
CA GLY A 60 -14.55 5.02 -9.32
C GLY A 60 -14.60 4.79 -10.83
N GLU A 61 -13.45 4.89 -11.52
CA GLU A 61 -13.36 4.60 -12.95
C GLU A 61 -13.74 3.15 -13.27
N ASN A 62 -13.31 2.19 -12.44
CA ASN A 62 -13.67 0.78 -12.59
C ASN A 62 -15.18 0.57 -12.47
N THR A 63 -15.83 1.24 -11.52
CA THR A 63 -17.28 1.18 -11.31
C THR A 63 -18.04 1.74 -12.51
N ILE A 64 -17.57 2.86 -13.09
CA ILE A 64 -18.14 3.44 -14.31
C ILE A 64 -18.02 2.45 -15.47
N LEU A 65 -16.84 1.89 -15.70
CA LEU A 65 -16.61 0.92 -16.77
C LEU A 65 -17.49 -0.33 -16.62
N ARG A 66 -17.63 -0.85 -15.39
CA ARG A 66 -18.53 -1.98 -15.11
C ARG A 66 -19.98 -1.65 -15.42
N THR A 67 -20.43 -0.46 -15.06
CA THR A 67 -21.79 0.02 -15.34
C THR A 67 -22.02 0.11 -16.86
N GLN A 68 -21.05 0.66 -17.60
CA GLN A 68 -21.12 0.74 -19.07
C GLN A 68 -21.16 -0.65 -19.72
N VAL A 69 -20.34 -1.59 -19.24
CA VAL A 69 -20.37 -2.98 -19.72
C VAL A 69 -21.75 -3.60 -19.47
N MET A 70 -22.33 -3.44 -18.28
CA MET A 70 -23.67 -3.93 -17.98
C MET A 70 -24.73 -3.32 -18.90
N GLU A 71 -24.72 -2.00 -19.11
CA GLU A 71 -25.66 -1.32 -19.98
C GLU A 71 -25.57 -1.82 -21.43
N LEU A 72 -24.35 -1.93 -21.97
CA LEU A 72 -24.13 -2.42 -23.33
C LEU A 72 -24.56 -3.89 -23.48
N THR A 73 -24.29 -4.73 -22.47
CA THR A 73 -24.75 -6.12 -22.44
C THR A 73 -26.28 -6.21 -22.42
N ASP A 74 -26.96 -5.39 -21.63
CA ASP A 74 -28.42 -5.37 -21.59
C ASP A 74 -29.03 -4.91 -22.92
N ARG A 75 -28.43 -3.88 -23.54
CA ARG A 75 -28.83 -3.42 -24.89
C ARG A 75 -28.63 -4.50 -25.95
N LEU A 76 -27.50 -5.20 -25.91
CA LEU A 76 -27.23 -6.31 -26.83
C LEU A 76 -28.22 -7.46 -26.60
N ARG A 77 -28.55 -7.78 -25.34
CA ARG A 77 -29.56 -8.81 -25.02
C ARG A 77 -30.93 -8.43 -25.56
N ALA A 78 -31.35 -7.18 -25.40
CA ALA A 78 -32.60 -6.69 -25.96
C ALA A 78 -32.65 -6.83 -27.49
N SER A 79 -31.57 -6.45 -28.19
CA SER A 79 -31.44 -6.65 -29.64
C SER A 79 -31.50 -8.12 -30.02
N ASN A 80 -30.78 -9.00 -29.32
CA ASN A 80 -30.80 -10.44 -29.56
C ASN A 80 -32.20 -11.04 -29.33
N SER A 81 -32.95 -10.55 -28.35
CA SER A 81 -34.35 -10.96 -28.14
C SER A 81 -35.25 -10.59 -29.32
N VAL A 82 -35.07 -9.41 -29.91
CA VAL A 82 -35.81 -9.00 -31.13
C VAL A 82 -35.43 -9.88 -32.31
N LEU A 83 -34.14 -10.19 -32.50
CA LEU A 83 -33.69 -11.07 -33.57
C LEU A 83 -34.28 -12.48 -33.44
N ARG A 84 -34.33 -13.03 -32.22
CA ARG A 84 -34.98 -14.34 -31.97
C ARG A 84 -36.46 -14.33 -32.32
N PHE A 85 -37.17 -13.24 -32.04
CA PHE A 85 -38.58 -13.10 -32.42
C PHE A 85 -38.75 -13.06 -33.95
N VAL A 86 -37.86 -12.37 -34.68
CA VAL A 86 -37.90 -12.31 -36.15
C VAL A 86 -37.56 -13.65 -36.80
N GLU A 87 -36.55 -14.36 -36.27
CA GLU A 87 -36.20 -15.72 -36.69
C GLU A 87 -37.39 -16.67 -36.56
N GLU A 88 -38.08 -16.65 -35.40
CA GLU A 88 -39.28 -17.47 -35.16
C GLU A 88 -40.42 -17.15 -36.14
N PHE A 89 -40.64 -15.88 -36.47
CA PHE A 89 -41.71 -15.46 -37.37
C PHE A 89 -41.40 -15.72 -38.85
N SER A 90 -40.15 -15.52 -39.27
CA SER A 90 -39.74 -15.61 -40.68
C SER A 90 -39.30 -17.02 -41.09
N GLY A 91 -38.92 -17.87 -40.14
CA GLY A 91 -38.35 -19.19 -40.39
C GLY A 91 -36.94 -19.16 -40.99
N LEU A 92 -36.30 -17.98 -41.06
CA LEU A 92 -34.92 -17.80 -41.49
C LEU A 92 -34.00 -17.92 -40.28
N GLU A 93 -33.11 -18.92 -40.30
CA GLU A 93 -32.07 -19.10 -39.29
C GLU A 93 -31.15 -17.87 -39.25
N MET A 94 -30.95 -17.33 -38.05
CA MET A 94 -30.18 -16.12 -37.80
C MET A 94 -29.02 -16.43 -36.84
N ASP A 95 -27.80 -16.01 -37.18
CA ASP A 95 -26.63 -16.20 -36.32
C ASP A 95 -26.64 -15.18 -35.17
N ILE A 96 -27.30 -15.54 -34.06
CA ILE A 96 -27.46 -14.68 -32.88
C ILE A 96 -26.39 -15.04 -31.84
N PRO A 97 -25.42 -14.16 -31.56
CA PRO A 97 -24.32 -14.47 -30.66
C PRO A 97 -24.77 -14.64 -29.20
N GLU A 98 -24.23 -15.66 -28.52
CA GLU A 98 -24.37 -15.79 -27.07
C GLU A 98 -23.56 -14.72 -26.35
N ILE A 99 -24.17 -14.06 -25.36
CA ILE A 99 -23.51 -13.03 -24.58
C ILE A 99 -22.95 -13.67 -23.29
N PRO A 100 -21.62 -13.68 -23.09
CA PRO A 100 -21.01 -14.17 -21.85
C PRO A 100 -21.44 -13.34 -20.63
N ASP A 101 -21.28 -13.89 -19.42
CA ASP A 101 -21.55 -13.14 -18.18
C ASP A 101 -20.66 -11.88 -18.12
N PRO A 102 -21.26 -10.67 -18.16
CA PRO A 102 -20.50 -9.40 -18.16
C PRO A 102 -19.67 -9.18 -16.90
N LEU A 103 -19.96 -9.92 -15.81
CA LEU A 103 -19.28 -9.79 -14.53
C LEU A 103 -18.27 -10.90 -14.24
N LEU A 104 -17.95 -11.76 -15.22
CA LEU A 104 -16.95 -12.84 -15.12
C LEU A 104 -15.85 -12.42 -14.15
N LYS A 105 -15.88 -12.99 -12.94
CA LYS A 105 -15.19 -12.49 -11.75
C LYS A 105 -13.69 -12.28 -12.06
N PRO A 106 -13.26 -11.08 -12.49
CA PRO A 106 -11.97 -10.94 -13.18
C PRO A 106 -10.79 -11.19 -12.25
N TRP A 107 -11.06 -11.13 -10.95
CA TRP A 107 -10.11 -11.19 -9.85
C TRP A 107 -10.33 -12.39 -8.93
N GLN A 108 -11.05 -13.43 -9.38
CA GLN A 108 -10.95 -14.72 -8.70
C GLN A 108 -9.54 -15.28 -8.96
N LEU A 109 -8.59 -14.90 -8.09
CA LEU A 109 -7.30 -15.56 -7.99
C LEU A 109 -7.57 -17.07 -7.86
N PRO A 110 -6.98 -17.94 -8.72
CA PRO A 110 -7.11 -19.39 -8.61
C PRO A 110 -6.57 -19.96 -7.28
N CYS A 111 -6.00 -19.12 -6.43
CA CYS A 111 -5.35 -19.48 -5.19
C CYS A 111 -5.95 -18.67 -4.04
N PRO A 112 -6.18 -19.29 -2.86
CA PRO A 112 -6.56 -18.53 -1.66
C PRO A 112 -5.47 -17.49 -1.36
N ALA A 113 -5.88 -16.24 -1.11
CA ALA A 113 -4.98 -15.18 -0.70
C ALA A 113 -4.20 -15.66 0.53
N GLN A 114 -2.91 -15.91 0.37
CA GLN A 114 -2.07 -16.24 1.51
C GLN A 114 -2.02 -15.02 2.41
N PRO A 115 -2.29 -15.17 3.72
CA PRO A 115 -2.19 -14.05 4.65
C PRO A 115 -0.77 -13.49 4.57
N ILE A 116 -0.66 -12.16 4.45
CA ILE A 116 0.62 -11.46 4.52
C ILE A 116 1.17 -11.68 5.93
N MET A 117 2.00 -12.70 6.08
CA MET A 117 2.76 -12.97 7.30
C MET A 117 3.81 -11.86 7.40
N ALA A 118 3.59 -10.88 8.27
CA ALA A 118 4.64 -9.95 8.65
C ALA A 118 5.81 -10.77 9.21
N SER A 119 6.96 -10.75 8.53
CA SER A 119 8.12 -11.53 8.97
C SER A 119 8.59 -10.98 10.32
N ALA A 120 8.57 -11.83 11.35
CA ALA A 120 8.95 -11.48 12.72
C ALA A 120 10.46 -11.16 12.87
N ASN A 121 11.24 -11.23 11.80
CA ASN A 121 12.70 -11.14 11.85
C ASN A 121 13.27 -9.77 11.42
N MET A 122 12.46 -8.74 11.19
CA MET A 122 12.99 -7.40 10.90
C MET A 122 13.64 -6.68 12.09
N PHE A 123 13.57 -7.25 13.29
CA PHE A 123 14.18 -6.70 14.51
C PHE A 123 15.10 -7.71 15.19
N GLN A 124 16.07 -8.27 14.46
CA GLN A 124 17.24 -8.86 15.10
C GLN A 124 18.31 -7.77 15.22
N PHE A 125 18.38 -7.17 16.42
CA PHE A 125 19.49 -6.34 16.88
C PHE A 125 20.61 -7.22 17.43
#